data_AF-A0A327HMU2-F1
#
_entry.id   AF-A0A327HMU2-F1
#
_cell.length_a   1.000
_cell.length_b   1.000
_cell.length_c   1.000
_cell.angle_alpha   90.00
_cell.angle_beta   90.00
_cell.angle_gamma   90.00
#
_symmetry.space_group_name_H-M   'P 1'
#
loop_
_entity.id
_entity.type
_entity.pdbx_description
1 polymer ?
#
loop_
_entity_poly.entity_id
_entity_poly.type
_entity_poly.pdbx_seq_one_letter_code
_entity_poly.pdbx_strand_id
1 'polypeptide(L)'
;MINSQSLAKTMEIESSTTKSSFQERITHLDTIRGVAVMGILIMNSVAFFLGSVAYFDISFPENPNRFDWLVAILGEVFADQKFMALFSLLFGSSILLFCERAEAKGYSSTRLSLWRNFLLFQIGCFHAMLWEGDVLIVYAICAPVLLICRKFSPTILICLGCLVYLTQVIVNWYLLATVGPAGFRMVWDNSYLENPSTDIELIGLGIMYE
;
A
#
# COMPACT_ATOMS: atom_id res chain seq x y z
N MET A 1 -42.91 -12.09 -46.90
CA MET A 1 -43.40 -12.53 -45.58
C MET A 1 -42.20 -13.00 -44.77
N ILE A 2 -41.63 -12.14 -43.92
CA ILE A 2 -40.53 -12.54 -43.03
C ILE A 2 -41.16 -13.37 -41.90
N ASN A 3 -40.71 -14.62 -41.75
CA ASN A 3 -41.29 -15.60 -40.83
C ASN A 3 -41.11 -15.13 -39.36
N SER A 4 -42.18 -15.15 -38.57
CA SER A 4 -42.19 -14.75 -37.15
C SER A 4 -41.18 -15.54 -36.30
N GLN A 5 -40.87 -16.78 -36.70
CA GLN A 5 -39.83 -17.58 -36.05
C GLN A 5 -38.41 -17.07 -36.29
N SER A 6 -38.16 -16.40 -37.42
CA SER A 6 -36.87 -15.75 -37.72
C SER A 6 -36.66 -14.53 -36.83
N LEU A 7 -37.72 -13.73 -36.62
CA LEU A 7 -37.69 -12.53 -35.77
C LEU A 7 -37.54 -12.90 -34.29
N ALA A 8 -38.21 -13.96 -33.84
CA ALA A 8 -38.06 -14.48 -32.48
C ALA A 8 -36.63 -14.97 -32.23
N LYS A 9 -36.04 -15.72 -33.18
CA LYS A 9 -34.65 -16.21 -33.07
C LYS A 9 -33.62 -15.07 -33.07
N THR A 10 -33.82 -14.01 -33.86
CA THR A 10 -32.95 -12.83 -33.81
C THR A 10 -33.10 -12.02 -32.52
N MET A 11 -34.32 -11.89 -31.98
CA MET A 11 -34.56 -11.22 -30.69
C MET A 11 -34.00 -12.03 -29.51
N GLU A 12 -34.04 -13.37 -29.58
CA GLU A 12 -33.46 -14.25 -28.57
C GLU A 12 -31.93 -14.19 -28.59
N ILE A 13 -31.32 -14.14 -29.79
CA ILE A 13 -29.88 -13.93 -29.98
C ILE A 13 -29.45 -12.55 -29.47
N GLU A 14 -30.16 -11.46 -29.80
CA GLU A 14 -29.89 -10.12 -29.27
C GLU A 14 -30.10 -10.03 -27.76
N SER A 15 -31.11 -10.71 -27.21
CA SER A 15 -31.32 -10.75 -25.76
C SER A 15 -30.24 -11.56 -25.04
N SER A 16 -29.68 -12.60 -25.68
CA SER A 16 -28.62 -13.43 -25.11
C SER A 16 -27.25 -12.76 -25.15
N THR A 17 -26.98 -11.94 -26.17
CA THR A 17 -25.73 -11.16 -26.28
C THR A 17 -25.75 -9.90 -25.42
N THR A 18 -26.93 -9.38 -25.06
CA THR A 18 -27.06 -8.23 -24.14
C THR A 18 -27.15 -8.61 -22.66
N LYS A 19 -27.37 -9.89 -22.31
CA LYS A 19 -27.54 -10.34 -20.92
C LYS A 19 -26.24 -10.69 -20.16
N SER A 20 -25.11 -10.14 -20.56
CA SER A 20 -23.81 -10.37 -19.89
C SER A 20 -23.16 -9.10 -19.32
N SER A 21 -23.69 -7.90 -19.51
CA SER A 21 -22.96 -6.67 -19.13
C SER A 21 -23.17 -6.19 -17.69
N PHE A 22 -24.10 -6.77 -16.93
CA PHE A 22 -24.30 -6.42 -15.51
C PHE A 22 -23.28 -7.08 -14.56
N GLN A 23 -22.41 -7.94 -15.09
CA GLN A 23 -21.45 -8.74 -14.31
C GLN A 23 -19.99 -8.59 -14.74
N GLU A 24 -19.62 -7.58 -15.53
CA GLU A 24 -18.23 -7.14 -15.59
C GLU A 24 -17.89 -6.39 -14.28
N ARG A 25 -17.82 -7.15 -13.18
CA ARG A 25 -16.86 -6.77 -12.14
C ARG A 25 -15.53 -6.62 -12.85
N ILE A 26 -14.79 -5.57 -12.51
CA ILE A 26 -13.43 -5.40 -12.99
C ILE A 26 -12.60 -6.45 -12.24
N THR A 27 -12.73 -7.71 -12.66
CA THR A 27 -12.09 -8.89 -12.05
C THR A 27 -10.58 -8.69 -12.01
N HIS A 28 -10.04 -7.95 -12.99
CA HIS A 28 -8.65 -7.51 -13.03
C HIS A 28 -8.25 -6.68 -11.80
N LEU A 29 -9.10 -5.76 -11.33
CA LEU A 29 -8.77 -4.87 -10.20
C LEU A 29 -8.83 -5.61 -8.86
N ASP A 30 -9.75 -6.57 -8.72
CA ASP A 30 -9.80 -7.46 -7.56
C ASP A 30 -8.59 -8.41 -7.53
N THR A 31 -8.18 -8.93 -8.69
CA THR A 31 -6.99 -9.81 -8.83
C THR A 31 -5.72 -9.07 -8.46
N ILE A 32 -5.50 -7.87 -9.00
CA ILE A 32 -4.30 -7.07 -8.70
C ILE A 32 -4.27 -6.68 -7.22
N ARG A 33 -5.43 -6.42 -6.59
CA ARG A 33 -5.50 -6.20 -5.13
C ARG A 33 -5.06 -7.43 -4.34
N GLY A 34 -5.52 -8.62 -4.72
CA GLY A 34 -5.08 -9.87 -4.11
C GLY A 34 -3.57 -10.09 -4.23
N VAL A 35 -3.00 -9.81 -5.40
CA VAL A 35 -1.55 -9.88 -5.63
C VAL A 35 -0.81 -8.87 -4.76
N ALA A 36 -1.30 -7.64 -4.64
CA ALA A 36 -0.69 -6.62 -3.78
C ALA A 36 -0.69 -7.04 -2.31
N VAL A 37 -1.80 -7.60 -1.81
CA VAL A 37 -1.89 -8.12 -0.43
C VAL A 37 -0.94 -9.30 -0.21
N MET A 38 -0.82 -10.20 -1.20
CA MET A 38 0.15 -11.30 -1.12
C MET A 38 1.59 -10.79 -1.05
N GLY A 39 1.94 -9.76 -1.81
CA GLY A 39 3.26 -9.13 -1.75
C GLY A 39 3.55 -8.46 -0.41
N ILE A 40 2.55 -7.79 0.18
CA ILE A 40 2.65 -7.25 1.55
C ILE A 40 2.88 -8.37 2.57
N LEU A 41 2.20 -9.50 2.42
CA LEU A 41 2.36 -10.66 3.29
C LEU A 41 3.80 -11.21 3.27
N ILE A 42 4.44 -11.23 2.10
CA ILE A 42 5.84 -11.68 1.97
C ILE A 42 6.75 -10.82 2.85
N MET A 43 6.66 -9.49 2.75
CA MET A 43 7.50 -8.59 3.56
C MET A 43 7.18 -8.69 5.05
N ASN A 44 5.90 -8.82 5.41
CA ASN A 44 5.53 -9.07 6.81
C ASN A 44 6.08 -10.40 7.31
N SER A 45 6.10 -11.46 6.50
CA SER A 45 6.65 -12.75 6.92
C SER A 45 8.14 -12.68 7.28
N VAL A 46 8.90 -11.84 6.58
CA VAL A 46 10.31 -11.54 6.90
C VAL A 46 10.41 -10.87 8.27
N ALA A 47 9.59 -9.84 8.52
CA ALA A 47 9.55 -9.14 9.81
C ALA A 47 9.13 -10.05 10.98
N PHE A 48 8.18 -10.97 10.76
CA PHE A 48 7.74 -11.94 11.77
C PHE A 48 8.82 -13.00 12.08
N PHE A 49 9.60 -13.41 11.07
CA PHE A 49 10.57 -14.50 11.22
C PHE A 49 11.95 -14.03 11.69
N LEU A 50 12.49 -12.96 11.09
CA LEU A 50 13.82 -12.42 11.43
C LEU A 50 13.78 -11.24 12.42
N GLY A 51 12.58 -10.73 12.76
CA GLY A 51 12.40 -9.55 13.57
C GLY A 51 12.38 -8.25 12.74
N SER A 52 11.89 -7.16 13.35
CA SER A 52 11.72 -5.86 12.69
C SER A 52 13.03 -5.25 12.17
N VAL A 53 14.16 -5.60 12.77
CA VAL A 53 15.49 -5.10 12.36
C VAL A 53 15.88 -5.60 10.97
N ALA A 54 15.57 -6.86 10.65
CA ALA A 54 15.84 -7.45 9.34
C ALA A 54 14.95 -6.90 8.21
N TYR A 55 13.92 -6.11 8.56
CA TYR A 55 13.15 -5.35 7.58
C TYR A 55 13.95 -4.16 7.03
N PHE A 56 14.83 -3.57 7.84
CA PHE A 56 15.57 -2.35 7.50
C PHE A 56 17.07 -2.57 7.28
N ASP A 57 17.61 -3.71 7.75
CA ASP A 57 18.99 -4.11 7.52
C ASP A 57 19.08 -5.48 6.83
N ILE A 58 19.47 -5.43 5.56
CA ILE A 58 19.69 -6.60 4.69
C ILE A 58 20.90 -7.43 5.16
N SER A 59 21.79 -6.84 5.96
CA SER A 59 23.01 -7.49 6.47
C SER A 59 22.74 -8.44 7.63
N PHE A 60 21.49 -8.49 8.13
CA PHE A 60 21.06 -9.38 9.20
C PHE A 60 20.41 -10.63 8.59
N PRO A 61 20.93 -11.87 8.80
CA PRO A 61 21.84 -12.32 9.87
C PRO A 61 23.34 -12.16 9.55
N GLU A 62 24.19 -12.15 10.58
CA GLU A 62 25.65 -11.91 10.49
C GLU A 62 26.47 -12.83 9.56
N ASN A 63 25.85 -13.88 8.97
CA ASN A 63 26.51 -14.77 8.00
C ASN A 63 25.52 -15.31 6.94
N PRO A 64 25.02 -14.48 6.00
CA PRO A 64 24.05 -14.92 5.01
C PRO A 64 24.71 -15.74 3.90
N ASN A 65 24.06 -16.80 3.45
CA ASN A 65 24.47 -17.50 2.23
C ASN A 65 24.26 -16.58 1.00
N ARG A 66 24.89 -16.89 -0.14
CA ARG A 66 24.69 -16.14 -1.40
C ARG A 66 23.23 -16.14 -1.85
N PHE A 67 22.50 -17.20 -1.53
CA PHE A 67 21.06 -17.29 -1.78
C PHE A 67 20.26 -16.34 -0.89
N ASP A 68 20.64 -16.17 0.37
CA ASP A 68 19.95 -15.28 1.30
C ASP A 68 20.12 -13.81 0.86
N TRP A 69 21.34 -13.43 0.46
CA TRP A 69 21.61 -12.13 -0.15
C TRP A 69 20.81 -11.88 -1.42
N LEU A 70 20.70 -12.88 -2.30
CA LEU A 70 19.90 -12.75 -3.51
C LEU A 70 18.42 -12.51 -3.18
N VAL A 71 17.86 -13.29 -2.25
CA VAL A 71 16.47 -13.14 -1.83
C VAL A 71 16.24 -11.79 -1.16
N ALA A 72 17.16 -11.33 -0.31
CA ALA A 72 17.02 -10.07 0.39
C ALA A 72 17.11 -8.86 -0.56
N ILE A 73 18.05 -8.87 -1.50
CA ILE A 73 18.13 -7.82 -2.56
C ILE A 73 16.88 -7.82 -3.43
N LEU A 74 16.38 -9.00 -3.82
CA LEU A 74 15.13 -9.08 -4.60
C LEU A 74 13.93 -8.58 -3.78
N GLY A 75 13.88 -8.89 -2.48
CA GLY A 75 12.88 -8.36 -1.56
C GLY A 75 12.91 -6.83 -1.49
N GLU A 76 14.07 -6.25 -1.25
CA GLU A 76 14.26 -4.79 -1.21
C GLU A 76 13.88 -4.10 -2.55
N VAL A 77 14.38 -4.65 -3.66
CA VAL A 77 14.24 -4.02 -4.98
C VAL A 77 12.86 -4.21 -5.58
N PHE A 78 12.13 -5.29 -5.26
CA PHE A 78 10.83 -5.58 -5.87
C PHE A 78 9.65 -5.58 -4.91
N ALA A 79 9.86 -5.88 -3.63
CA ALA A 79 8.77 -6.03 -2.67
C ALA A 79 8.68 -4.86 -1.68
N ASP A 80 9.82 -4.40 -1.13
CA ASP A 80 9.81 -3.36 -0.10
C ASP A 80 9.15 -2.07 -0.62
N GLN A 81 8.15 -1.62 0.15
CA GLN A 81 7.22 -0.50 -0.12
C GLN A 81 6.46 -0.54 -1.46
N LYS A 82 6.86 -1.35 -2.44
CA LYS A 82 6.27 -1.42 -3.79
C LYS A 82 4.88 -2.03 -3.77
N PHE A 83 4.69 -3.12 -3.04
CA PHE A 83 3.36 -3.71 -2.89
C PHE A 83 2.42 -2.83 -2.06
N MET A 84 2.95 -2.09 -1.07
CA MET A 84 2.20 -1.06 -0.34
C MET A 84 1.78 0.10 -1.26
N ALA A 85 2.68 0.57 -2.12
CA ALA A 85 2.38 1.62 -3.10
C ALA A 85 1.32 1.17 -4.12
N LEU A 86 1.43 -0.06 -4.62
CA LEU A 86 0.42 -0.66 -5.50
C LEU A 86 -0.94 -0.77 -4.80
N PHE A 87 -0.96 -1.29 -3.57
CA PHE A 87 -2.17 -1.39 -2.77
C PHE A 87 -2.81 -0.01 -2.52
N SER A 88 -1.99 1.00 -2.19
CA SER A 88 -2.42 2.39 -2.02
C SER A 88 -3.11 2.96 -3.26
N LEU A 89 -2.50 2.76 -4.43
CA LEU A 89 -3.04 3.22 -5.72
C LEU A 89 -4.39 2.54 -6.01
N LEU A 90 -4.46 1.23 -5.82
CA LEU A 90 -5.67 0.43 -6.03
C LEU A 90 -6.77 0.81 -5.04
N PHE A 91 -6.42 1.11 -3.79
CA PHE A 91 -7.35 1.56 -2.77
C PHE A 91 -7.99 2.90 -3.17
N GLY A 92 -7.18 3.87 -3.61
CA GLY A 92 -7.69 5.15 -4.12
C GLY A 92 -8.60 5.00 -5.33
N SER A 93 -8.19 4.22 -6.33
CA SER A 93 -9.02 3.91 -7.51
C SER A 93 -10.33 3.19 -7.13
N SER A 94 -10.29 2.30 -6.14
CA SER A 94 -11.48 1.60 -5.65
C SER A 94 -12.51 2.56 -5.04
N ILE A 95 -12.07 3.59 -4.32
CA ILE A 95 -12.97 4.62 -3.78
C ILE A 95 -13.60 5.43 -4.91
N LEU A 96 -12.81 5.80 -5.92
CA LEU A 96 -13.30 6.54 -7.09
C LEU A 96 -14.40 5.77 -7.83
N LEU A 97 -14.09 4.54 -8.25
CA LEU A 97 -15.03 3.65 -8.95
C LEU A 97 -16.27 3.32 -8.12
N PHE A 98 -16.09 3.14 -6.81
CA PHE A 98 -17.22 2.91 -5.90
C PHE A 98 -18.18 4.10 -5.89
N CYS A 99 -17.65 5.32 -5.82
CA CYS A 99 -18.46 6.51 -5.78
C CYS A 99 -19.18 6.78 -7.10
N GLU A 100 -18.52 6.59 -8.24
CA GLU A 100 -19.14 6.68 -9.57
C GLU A 100 -20.33 5.72 -9.70
N ARG A 101 -20.15 4.47 -9.23
CA ARG A 101 -21.22 3.46 -9.23
C ARG A 101 -22.37 3.80 -8.29
N ALA A 102 -22.08 4.39 -7.14
CA ALA A 102 -23.11 4.81 -6.18
C ALA A 102 -23.91 6.00 -6.72
N GLU A 103 -23.24 6.98 -7.33
CA GLU A 103 -23.85 8.14 -7.99
C GLU A 103 -24.72 7.72 -9.19
N ALA A 104 -24.24 6.79 -10.03
CA ALA A 104 -25.01 6.24 -11.14
C ALA A 104 -26.31 5.54 -10.71
N LYS A 105 -26.37 5.07 -9.45
CA LYS A 105 -27.55 4.42 -8.84
C LYS A 105 -28.40 5.39 -8.02
N GLY A 106 -28.06 6.68 -7.98
CA GLY A 106 -28.80 7.71 -7.22
C GLY A 106 -28.57 7.68 -5.70
N TYR A 107 -27.56 6.94 -5.22
CA TYR A 107 -27.22 6.90 -3.78
C TYR A 107 -26.21 7.99 -3.42
N SER A 108 -26.21 8.40 -2.14
CA SER A 108 -25.19 9.32 -1.62
C SER A 108 -23.82 8.62 -1.52
N SER A 109 -23.00 8.77 -2.55
CA SER A 109 -21.67 8.14 -2.65
C SER A 109 -20.75 8.44 -1.47
N THR A 110 -20.72 9.70 -1.02
CA THR A 110 -19.87 10.16 0.09
C THR A 110 -20.22 9.47 1.39
N ARG A 111 -21.51 9.44 1.77
CA ARG A 111 -21.96 8.83 3.03
C ARG A 111 -21.68 7.33 3.06
N LEU A 112 -21.92 6.65 1.94
CA LEU A 112 -21.72 5.20 1.84
C LEU A 112 -20.22 4.85 1.87
N SER A 113 -19.39 5.65 1.20
CA SER A 113 -17.93 5.48 1.24
C SER A 113 -17.39 5.75 2.65
N LEU A 114 -17.82 6.83 3.32
CA LEU A 114 -17.42 7.12 4.70
C LEU A 114 -17.84 6.01 5.66
N TRP A 115 -19.05 5.48 5.54
CA TRP A 115 -19.49 4.35 6.38
C TRP A 115 -18.62 3.11 6.17
N ARG A 116 -18.33 2.75 4.92
CA ARG A 116 -17.44 1.62 4.60
C ARG A 116 -16.04 1.82 5.17
N ASN A 117 -15.47 3.02 5.04
CA ASN A 117 -14.12 3.31 5.55
C ASN A 117 -14.10 3.45 7.08
N PHE A 118 -15.22 3.84 7.72
CA PHE A 118 -15.35 3.82 9.16
C PHE A 118 -15.34 2.38 9.72
N LEU A 119 -16.01 1.44 9.04
CA LEU A 119 -15.89 0.02 9.40
C LEU A 119 -14.45 -0.48 9.24
N LEU A 120 -13.75 -0.06 8.18
CA LEU A 120 -12.34 -0.38 7.99
C LEU A 120 -11.47 0.18 9.12
N PHE A 121 -11.74 1.41 9.57
CA PHE A 121 -11.06 2.03 10.71
C PHE A 121 -11.23 1.21 11.99
N GLN A 122 -12.46 0.78 12.30
CA GLN A 122 -12.74 -0.04 13.49
C GLN A 122 -12.01 -1.39 13.44
N ILE A 123 -11.99 -2.03 12.26
CA ILE A 123 -11.21 -3.27 12.06
C ILE A 123 -9.72 -2.99 12.26
N GLY A 124 -9.21 -1.88 11.74
CA GLY A 124 -7.82 -1.45 11.95
C GLY A 124 -7.50 -1.19 13.42
N CYS A 125 -8.39 -0.54 14.17
CA CYS A 125 -8.19 -0.33 15.62
C CYS A 125 -8.09 -1.66 16.38
N PHE A 126 -8.92 -2.63 16.03
CA PHE A 126 -8.84 -3.96 16.63
C PHE A 126 -7.55 -4.69 16.21
N HIS A 127 -7.15 -4.58 14.95
CA HIS A 127 -5.95 -5.22 14.44
C HIS A 127 -4.66 -4.58 14.99
N ALA A 128 -4.63 -3.27 15.23
CA ALA A 128 -3.52 -2.58 15.89
C ALA A 128 -3.30 -3.04 17.35
N MET A 129 -4.29 -3.65 17.99
CA MET A 129 -4.10 -4.30 19.30
C MET A 129 -3.35 -5.64 19.20
N LEU A 130 -3.35 -6.26 18.01
CA LEU A 130 -2.70 -7.54 17.75
C LEU A 130 -1.30 -7.37 17.15
N TRP A 131 -1.04 -6.27 16.43
CA TRP A 131 0.18 -6.08 15.66
C TRP A 131 0.55 -4.61 15.46
N GLU A 132 1.84 -4.31 15.58
CA GLU A 132 2.48 -3.01 15.28
C GLU A 132 2.71 -2.87 13.77
N GLY A 133 2.06 -1.90 13.11
CA GLY A 133 2.19 -1.69 11.65
C GLY A 133 0.89 -1.84 10.86
N ASP A 134 -0.25 -1.51 11.48
CA ASP A 134 -1.55 -1.57 10.85
C ASP A 134 -1.69 -0.56 9.69
N VAL A 135 -1.78 -1.09 8.47
CA VAL A 135 -1.98 -0.27 7.28
C VAL A 135 -3.45 0.14 7.07
N LEU A 136 -4.41 -0.58 7.64
CA LEU A 136 -5.85 -0.34 7.51
C LEU A 136 -6.25 1.00 8.14
N ILE A 137 -5.71 1.33 9.31
CA ILE A 137 -5.96 2.61 10.00
C ILE A 137 -5.51 3.75 9.10
N VAL A 138 -4.29 3.67 8.55
CA VAL A 138 -3.73 4.70 7.67
C VAL A 138 -4.65 4.92 6.46
N TYR A 139 -5.05 3.84 5.77
CA TYR A 139 -5.96 3.95 4.63
C TYR A 139 -7.34 4.50 5.00
N ALA A 140 -7.88 4.12 6.17
CA ALA A 140 -9.17 4.60 6.61
C ALA A 140 -9.16 6.10 6.92
N ILE A 141 -8.07 6.63 7.47
CA ILE A 141 -7.86 8.06 7.71
C ILE A 141 -7.61 8.81 6.39
N CYS A 142 -6.90 8.21 5.43
CA CYS A 142 -6.69 8.81 4.12
C CYS A 142 -7.96 8.86 3.25
N ALA A 143 -8.92 7.94 3.46
CA ALA A 143 -10.11 7.85 2.61
C ALA A 143 -10.99 9.12 2.57
N PRO A 144 -11.30 9.81 3.70
CA PRO A 144 -11.96 11.11 3.68
C PRO A 144 -11.20 12.17 2.86
N VAL A 145 -9.87 12.21 2.97
CA VAL A 145 -9.03 13.14 2.20
C VAL A 145 -9.17 12.85 0.70
N LEU A 146 -9.11 11.58 0.31
CA LEU A 146 -9.29 11.16 -1.09
C LEU A 146 -10.68 11.54 -1.65
N LEU A 147 -11.73 11.46 -0.83
CA LEU A 147 -13.08 11.89 -1.24
C LEU A 147 -13.15 13.39 -1.55
N ILE A 148 -12.37 14.21 -0.85
CA ILE A 148 -12.25 15.65 -1.13
C ILE A 148 -11.40 15.86 -2.38
N CYS A 149 -10.21 15.24 -2.44
CA CYS A 149 -9.27 15.37 -3.55
C CYS A 149 -9.87 14.94 -4.89
N ARG A 150 -10.82 14.00 -4.90
CA ARG A 150 -11.54 13.56 -6.10
C ARG A 150 -12.17 14.72 -6.90
N LYS A 151 -12.53 15.81 -6.24
CA LYS A 151 -13.18 16.96 -6.90
C LYS A 151 -12.18 17.90 -7.59
N PHE A 152 -10.88 17.71 -7.37
CA PHE A 152 -9.85 18.55 -7.96
C PHE A 152 -9.44 18.06 -9.35
N SER A 153 -8.86 18.96 -10.15
CA SER A 153 -8.36 18.61 -11.48
C SER A 153 -7.10 17.72 -11.39
N PRO A 154 -6.84 16.84 -12.38
CA PRO A 154 -5.67 15.96 -12.38
C PRO A 154 -4.34 16.71 -12.18
N THR A 155 -4.22 17.92 -12.75
CA THR A 155 -3.03 18.77 -12.59
C THR A 155 -2.79 19.18 -11.14
N ILE A 156 -3.86 19.49 -10.40
CA ILE A 156 -3.76 19.82 -8.97
C ILE A 156 -3.33 18.59 -8.17
N LEU A 157 -3.87 17.40 -8.49
CA LEU A 157 -3.46 16.16 -7.81
C LEU A 157 -1.99 15.84 -8.05
N ILE A 158 -1.50 16.00 -9.27
CA ILE A 158 -0.09 15.80 -9.60
C ILE A 158 0.77 16.81 -8.83
N CYS A 159 0.39 18.08 -8.83
CA CYS A 159 1.10 19.12 -8.09
C CYS A 159 1.14 18.84 -6.58
N LEU A 160 0.01 18.47 -5.99
CA LEU A 160 -0.11 18.10 -4.58
C LEU A 160 0.76 16.88 -4.25
N GLY A 161 0.74 15.85 -5.09
CA GLY A 161 1.57 14.66 -4.93
C GLY A 161 3.06 14.98 -5.01
N CYS A 162 3.48 15.78 -5.99
CA CYS A 162 4.85 16.26 -6.09
C CYS A 162 5.25 17.10 -4.88
N LEU A 163 4.37 17.98 -4.39
CA LEU A 163 4.63 18.79 -3.21
C LEU A 163 4.85 17.92 -1.98
N VAL A 164 3.96 16.96 -1.71
CA VAL A 164 4.09 16.03 -0.57
C VAL A 164 5.38 15.21 -0.68
N TYR A 165 5.72 14.71 -1.87
CA TYR A 165 6.97 13.98 -2.09
C TYR A 165 8.21 14.86 -1.84
N LEU A 166 8.24 16.06 -2.41
CA LEU A 166 9.35 16.99 -2.24
C LEU A 166 9.51 17.45 -0.79
N THR A 167 8.42 17.62 -0.04
CA THR A 167 8.52 17.96 1.39
C THR A 167 9.29 16.89 2.16
N GLN A 168 9.06 15.61 1.90
CA GLN A 168 9.80 14.53 2.57
C GLN A 168 11.30 14.57 2.21
N VAL A 169 11.63 14.81 0.93
CA VAL A 169 13.02 14.93 0.46
C VAL A 169 13.73 16.12 1.13
N ILE A 170 13.06 17.27 1.21
CA ILE A 170 13.62 18.49 1.82
C ILE A 170 13.80 18.30 3.33
N VAL A 171 12.83 17.71 4.02
CA VAL A 171 12.92 17.41 5.45
C VAL A 171 14.09 16.46 5.72
N ASN A 172 14.20 15.38 4.94
CA ASN A 172 15.31 14.44 5.09
C ASN A 172 16.67 15.11 4.85
N TRP A 173 16.79 15.91 3.79
CA TRP A 173 17.99 16.69 3.52
C TRP A 173 18.33 17.65 4.67
N TYR A 174 17.35 18.38 5.18
CA TYR A 174 17.53 19.33 6.28
C TYR A 174 17.97 18.64 7.56
N LEU A 175 17.38 17.49 7.89
CA LEU A 175 17.78 16.69 9.04
C LEU A 175 19.25 16.25 8.90
N LEU A 176 19.64 15.71 7.75
CA LEU A 176 21.04 15.30 7.47
C LEU A 176 22.04 16.47 7.53
N ALA A 177 21.63 17.67 7.14
CA ALA A 177 22.49 18.86 7.18
C ALA A 177 22.64 19.49 8.57
N THR A 178 21.65 19.32 9.45
CA THR A 178 21.61 19.98 10.78
C THR A 178 21.99 19.06 11.93
N VAL A 179 21.66 17.77 11.82
CA VAL A 179 21.96 16.78 12.84
C VAL A 179 23.27 16.10 12.46
N GLY A 180 24.33 16.36 13.25
CA GLY A 180 25.60 15.66 13.07
C GLY A 180 25.44 14.14 13.17
N PRO A 181 26.36 13.32 12.60
CA PRO A 181 26.21 11.86 12.55
C PRO A 181 25.95 11.20 13.90
N ALA A 182 26.48 11.79 14.99
CA ALA A 182 26.26 11.33 16.35
C ALA A 182 24.81 11.53 16.85
N GLY A 183 24.11 12.58 16.41
CA GLY A 183 22.70 12.81 16.74
C GLY A 183 21.78 11.83 16.03
N PHE A 184 22.10 11.48 14.78
CA PHE A 184 21.40 10.41 14.05
C PHE A 184 21.58 9.06 14.73
N ARG A 185 22.82 8.70 15.11
CA ARG A 185 23.10 7.47 15.86
C ARG A 185 22.35 7.41 17.19
N MET A 186 22.28 8.51 17.94
CA MET A 186 21.55 8.53 19.20
C MET A 186 20.04 8.32 19.03
N VAL A 187 19.44 8.86 17.96
CA VAL A 187 18.03 8.61 17.65
C VAL A 187 17.82 7.17 17.19
N TRP A 188 18.73 6.65 16.36
CA TRP A 188 18.66 5.29 15.80
C TRP A 188 18.88 4.20 16.85
N ASP A 189 19.90 4.33 17.71
CA ASP A 189 20.19 3.37 18.79
C ASP A 189 19.02 3.29 19.77
N ASN A 190 18.40 4.42 20.13
CA ASN A 190 17.26 4.46 21.06
C ASN A 190 15.96 3.91 20.45
N SER A 191 15.84 3.78 19.12
CA SER A 191 14.61 3.32 18.48
C SER A 191 14.58 1.82 18.14
N TYR A 192 15.73 1.13 18.16
CA TYR A 192 15.82 -0.28 17.76
C TYR A 192 16.57 -1.20 18.74
N LEU A 193 17.21 -0.68 19.79
CA LEU A 193 17.97 -1.48 20.77
C LEU A 193 17.43 -1.33 22.21
N GLU A 194 16.27 -1.93 22.50
CA GLU A 194 15.79 -2.11 23.89
C GLU A 194 16.33 -3.40 24.57
N ASN A 195 17.40 -4.02 24.05
CA ASN A 195 18.09 -5.09 24.78
C ASN A 195 19.57 -4.76 24.99
N PRO A 196 19.91 -4.07 26.08
CA PRO A 196 21.28 -3.81 26.48
C PRO A 196 21.79 -5.04 27.22
N SER A 197 22.06 -6.12 26.50
CA SER A 197 22.93 -7.16 27.03
C SER A 197 24.09 -7.36 26.08
N THR A 198 25.15 -6.62 26.44
CA THR A 198 26.55 -7.05 26.32
C THR A 198 27.11 -7.22 24.92
N ASP A 199 28.09 -6.38 24.61
CA ASP A 199 29.30 -6.85 23.94
C ASP A 199 29.15 -7.27 22.46
N ILE A 200 28.56 -6.41 21.63
CA ILE A 200 29.05 -6.23 20.25
C ILE A 200 29.77 -4.88 20.18
N GLU A 201 30.79 -4.77 21.02
CA GLU A 201 31.92 -3.90 20.77
C GLU A 201 32.45 -4.11 19.34
N LEU A 202 32.85 -3.02 18.67
CA LEU A 202 34.08 -2.96 17.88
C LEU A 202 34.22 -3.82 16.60
N ILE A 203 33.30 -4.72 16.23
CA ILE A 203 33.53 -5.66 15.10
C ILE A 203 32.89 -5.23 13.77
N GLY A 204 32.00 -4.24 13.78
CA GLY A 204 31.44 -3.61 12.57
C GLY A 204 32.18 -2.35 12.08
N LEU A 205 33.45 -2.17 12.46
CA LEU A 205 34.36 -1.12 11.97
C LEU A 205 34.60 -1.28 10.45
N GLY A 206 33.61 -0.90 9.64
CA GLY A 206 33.65 -1.03 8.18
C GLY A 206 32.90 0.06 7.41
N ILE A 207 32.37 1.09 8.08
CA ILE A 207 31.90 2.28 7.37
C ILE A 207 33.11 3.16 7.11
N MET A 208 33.68 2.90 5.93
CA MET A 208 34.71 3.65 5.23
C MET A 208 34.52 5.15 5.40
N TYR A 209 35.53 5.76 6.00
CA TYR A 209 35.89 7.16 5.84
C TYR A 209 36.39 7.34 4.40
N GLU A 210 35.63 8.04 3.55
CA GLU A 210 36.12 9.11 2.66
C GLU A 210 35.03 10.17 2.52
#